data_AF-A0AAJ6YCG3-F1
#
_entry.id   AF-A0AAJ6YCG3-F1
#
_cell.length_a   1.000
_cell.length_b   1.000
_cell.length_c   1.000
_cell.angle_alpha   90.00
_cell.angle_beta   90.00
_cell.angle_gamma   90.00
#
_symmetry.space_group_name_H-M   'P 1'
#
loop_
_entity.id
_entity.type
_entity.pdbx_description
1 polymer ?
#
loop_
_entity_poly.entity_id
_entity_poly.type
_entity_poly.pdbx_seq_one_letter_code
_entity_poly.pdbx_strand_id
1 'polypeptide(L)'
;MEPENLQSVLQEAGIQVDMKNLQNPTEDFMIYLIIEYLNKFHFDGHEISKSTMEQLHCVSCIDSASDAIRVINLYSSLSTVCNEIFLKDLCLTDITSPGPKRARKQIKILFNFFAYVRNKMVENEMAFIELDNQQKSMETMIIKKDSIIAKIGAILNSRENKMEIKQELQQEIKKISLRIDDNSKKCKELEYQVTGVIIQYQDAYKKCNDLKRNAIKLHKVTKELQSKIVKSPEEYAARSTELKKVLELKIEERQVLNDSITRKKLQIKNNEYAQELVKNLNDKILINTNEICKQLKETSEKLSCVKKELDLLKVDISKWTKIEINNSAAVLNTKDVKICDQLLFELNTHCISIEREFYLQKNLLEE
;
A
#
# COMPACT_ATOMS: atom_id res chain seq x y z
N MET A 1 114.16 -57.09 47.09
CA MET A 1 113.38 -56.01 47.70
C MET A 1 112.91 -56.56 49.01
N GLU A 2 113.29 -55.91 50.09
CA GLU A 2 112.91 -56.33 51.42
C GLU A 2 111.37 -56.26 51.57
N PRO A 3 110.74 -57.19 52.32
CA PRO A 3 109.29 -57.23 52.52
C PRO A 3 108.67 -55.89 52.94
N GLU A 4 109.39 -55.10 53.75
CA GLU A 4 109.04 -53.77 54.24
C GLU A 4 108.81 -52.77 53.09
N ASN A 5 109.73 -52.75 52.13
CA ASN A 5 109.64 -51.86 50.98
C ASN A 5 108.51 -52.27 50.04
N LEU A 6 108.27 -53.58 49.90
CA LEU A 6 107.17 -54.09 49.09
C LEU A 6 105.82 -53.76 49.72
N GLN A 7 105.72 -53.83 51.06
CA GLN A 7 104.51 -53.46 51.78
C GLN A 7 104.15 -51.97 51.56
N SER A 8 105.12 -51.07 51.63
CA SER A 8 104.90 -49.63 51.35
C SER A 8 104.34 -49.41 49.95
N VAL A 9 104.92 -50.05 48.93
CA VAL A 9 104.48 -49.93 47.53
C VAL A 9 103.03 -50.41 47.36
N LEU A 10 102.67 -51.52 48.01
CA LEU A 10 101.31 -52.06 47.94
C LEU A 10 100.30 -51.16 48.66
N GLN A 11 100.67 -50.61 49.81
CA GLN A 11 99.84 -49.66 50.56
C GLN A 11 99.64 -48.34 49.79
N GLU A 12 100.68 -47.82 49.14
CA GLU A 12 100.57 -46.65 48.24
C GLU A 12 99.67 -46.93 47.03
N ALA A 13 99.63 -48.17 46.55
CA ALA A 13 98.67 -48.60 45.53
C ALA A 13 97.24 -48.80 46.08
N GLY A 14 97.04 -48.60 47.39
CA GLY A 14 95.76 -48.75 48.07
C GLY A 14 95.36 -50.21 48.32
N ILE A 15 96.32 -51.12 48.42
CA ILE A 15 96.10 -52.54 48.72
C ILE A 15 96.54 -52.80 50.16
N GLN A 16 95.63 -53.38 50.94
CA GLN A 16 95.89 -53.70 52.33
C GLN A 16 96.60 -55.05 52.42
N VAL A 17 97.83 -55.04 52.96
CA VAL A 17 98.67 -56.23 53.05
C VAL A 17 99.31 -56.34 54.43
N ASP A 18 99.16 -57.52 55.04
CA ASP A 18 99.88 -57.90 56.27
C ASP A 18 101.30 -58.38 55.93
N MET A 19 102.27 -57.95 56.73
CA MET A 19 103.68 -58.35 56.60
C MET A 19 103.85 -59.87 56.67
N LYS A 20 103.02 -60.56 57.47
CA LYS A 20 103.04 -62.03 57.57
C LYS A 20 102.77 -62.71 56.23
N ASN A 21 101.82 -62.19 55.45
CA ASN A 21 101.48 -62.71 54.12
C ASN A 21 102.56 -62.40 53.07
N LEU A 22 103.35 -61.33 53.23
CA LEU A 22 104.48 -61.03 52.34
C LEU A 22 105.73 -61.88 52.66
N GLN A 23 105.91 -62.21 53.93
CA GLN A 23 106.99 -63.09 54.37
C GLN A 23 106.70 -64.54 53.98
N ASN A 24 105.44 -64.99 54.17
CA ASN A 24 104.96 -66.33 53.87
C ASN A 24 103.63 -66.24 53.09
N PRO A 25 103.69 -66.06 51.75
CA PRO A 25 102.49 -65.95 50.92
C PRO A 25 101.70 -67.26 50.93
N THR A 26 100.38 -67.14 50.95
CA THR A 26 99.43 -68.24 50.80
C THR A 26 98.71 -68.12 49.46
N GLU A 27 98.04 -69.19 49.02
CA GLU A 27 97.21 -69.18 47.81
C GLU A 27 96.11 -68.11 47.90
N ASP A 28 95.35 -68.08 49.01
CA ASP A 28 94.30 -67.09 49.22
C ASP A 28 94.83 -65.65 49.14
N PHE A 29 96.03 -65.41 49.67
CA PHE A 29 96.67 -64.10 49.58
C PHE A 29 97.03 -63.74 48.14
N MET A 30 97.57 -64.68 47.37
CA MET A 30 97.88 -64.45 45.96
C MET A 30 96.61 -64.22 45.14
N ILE A 31 95.54 -64.98 45.37
CA ILE A 31 94.24 -64.78 44.72
C ILE A 31 93.70 -63.38 45.01
N TYR A 32 93.67 -62.98 46.28
CA TYR A 32 93.26 -61.64 46.69
C TYR A 32 94.05 -60.56 45.96
N LEU A 33 95.38 -60.68 45.95
CA LEU A 33 96.26 -59.69 45.35
C LEU A 33 96.07 -59.58 43.83
N ILE A 34 95.81 -60.70 43.15
CA ILE A 34 95.56 -60.73 41.71
C ILE A 34 94.22 -60.07 41.40
N ILE A 35 93.17 -60.36 42.16
CA ILE A 35 91.86 -59.71 42.01
C ILE A 35 92.00 -58.20 42.21
N GLU A 36 92.66 -57.77 43.27
CA GLU A 36 92.91 -56.34 43.52
C GLU A 36 93.71 -55.69 42.38
N TYR A 37 94.77 -56.36 41.90
CA TYR A 37 95.56 -55.86 40.79
C TYR A 37 94.72 -55.69 39.51
N LEU A 38 93.90 -56.69 39.14
CA LEU A 38 93.01 -56.62 37.98
C LEU A 38 91.96 -55.50 38.13
N ASN A 39 91.37 -55.36 39.32
CA ASN A 39 90.39 -54.31 39.60
C ASN A 39 90.98 -52.90 39.44
N LYS A 40 92.27 -52.70 39.72
CA LYS A 40 92.97 -51.42 39.50
C LYS A 40 93.07 -51.02 38.03
N PHE A 41 92.97 -51.99 37.12
CA PHE A 41 92.91 -51.78 35.68
C PHE A 41 91.49 -51.87 35.12
N HIS A 42 90.46 -51.82 35.98
CA HIS A 42 89.05 -51.92 35.62
C HIS A 42 88.66 -53.26 34.99
N PHE A 43 89.43 -54.32 35.22
CA PHE A 43 88.99 -55.69 34.97
C PHE A 43 88.26 -56.21 36.21
N ASP A 44 87.03 -56.68 36.07
CA ASP A 44 86.29 -57.27 37.20
C ASP A 44 86.90 -58.62 37.57
N GLY A 45 87.84 -58.59 38.53
CA GLY A 45 88.55 -59.78 38.99
C GLY A 45 87.61 -60.82 39.62
N HIS A 46 86.50 -60.38 40.22
CA HIS A 46 85.51 -61.29 40.79
C HIS A 46 84.72 -62.02 39.71
N GLU A 47 84.30 -61.31 38.66
CA GLU A 47 83.61 -61.93 37.53
C GLU A 47 84.54 -62.89 36.76
N ILE A 48 85.78 -62.48 36.51
CA ILE A 48 86.80 -63.32 35.87
C ILE A 48 87.01 -64.62 36.66
N SER A 49 86.99 -64.53 37.99
CA SER A 49 87.20 -65.69 38.85
C SER A 49 86.06 -66.71 38.84
N LYS A 50 84.89 -66.38 38.26
CA LYS A 50 83.76 -67.32 38.15
C LYS A 50 83.93 -68.28 36.98
N SER A 51 83.29 -69.44 37.09
CA SER A 51 83.24 -70.42 36.00
C SER A 51 82.36 -69.92 34.86
N THR A 52 82.82 -70.05 33.62
CA THR A 52 81.98 -69.81 32.44
C THR A 52 81.01 -70.97 32.20
N MET A 53 79.98 -70.73 31.41
CA MET A 53 79.02 -71.79 31.04
C MET A 53 79.71 -72.96 30.32
N GLU A 54 80.69 -72.71 29.44
CA GLU A 54 81.41 -73.81 28.78
C GLU A 54 82.21 -74.65 29.79
N GLN A 55 82.86 -74.01 30.77
CA GLN A 55 83.63 -74.71 31.80
C GLN A 55 82.72 -75.58 32.67
N LEU A 56 81.51 -75.10 33.01
CA LEU A 56 80.53 -75.86 33.77
C LEU A 56 80.01 -77.08 33.01
N HIS A 57 79.88 -77.00 31.68
CA HIS A 57 79.49 -78.13 30.85
C HIS A 57 80.58 -79.21 30.70
N CYS A 58 81.86 -78.83 30.86
CA CYS A 58 82.98 -79.75 30.75
C CYS A 58 83.28 -80.51 32.05
N VAL A 59 82.72 -80.11 33.19
CA VAL A 59 83.04 -80.67 34.51
C VAL A 59 81.91 -81.54 35.02
N SER A 60 82.23 -82.76 35.48
CA SER A 60 81.26 -83.72 36.01
C SER A 60 80.74 -83.37 37.41
N CYS A 61 81.49 -82.60 38.21
CA CYS A 61 81.08 -82.13 39.55
C CYS A 61 81.59 -80.71 39.80
N ILE A 62 80.66 -79.74 39.77
CA ILE A 62 80.95 -78.30 39.84
C ILE A 62 81.62 -77.92 41.15
N ASP A 63 81.11 -78.41 42.28
CA ASP A 63 81.63 -78.06 43.61
C ASP A 63 83.09 -78.48 43.80
N SER A 64 83.48 -79.62 43.22
CA SER A 64 84.85 -80.13 43.32
C SER A 64 85.87 -79.39 42.45
N ALA A 65 85.42 -78.71 41.40
CA ALA A 65 86.31 -78.02 40.45
C ALA A 65 86.28 -76.51 40.59
N SER A 66 85.35 -75.94 41.37
CA SER A 66 85.13 -74.50 41.45
C SER A 66 86.39 -73.73 41.84
N ASP A 67 87.11 -74.17 42.87
CA ASP A 67 88.35 -73.53 43.31
C ASP A 67 89.47 -73.61 42.26
N ALA A 68 89.60 -74.75 41.58
CA ALA A 68 90.59 -74.91 40.52
C ALA A 68 90.27 -74.03 39.31
N ILE A 69 88.99 -73.96 38.90
CA ILE A 69 88.53 -73.08 37.82
C ILE A 69 88.81 -71.63 38.17
N ARG A 70 88.51 -71.22 39.40
CA ARG A 70 88.76 -69.86 39.91
C ARG A 70 90.22 -69.46 39.72
N VAL A 71 91.14 -70.32 40.14
CA VAL A 71 92.58 -70.06 40.05
C VAL A 71 93.08 -70.09 38.61
N ILE A 72 92.59 -71.02 37.78
CA ILE A 72 92.95 -71.10 36.36
C ILE A 72 92.49 -69.85 35.60
N ASN A 73 91.28 -69.36 35.86
CA ASN A 73 90.76 -68.17 35.19
C ASN A 73 91.57 -66.93 35.56
N LEU A 74 91.84 -66.73 36.86
CA LEU A 74 92.69 -65.64 37.33
C LEU A 74 94.12 -65.74 36.76
N TYR A 75 94.71 -66.94 36.74
CA TYR A 75 96.00 -67.18 36.11
C TYR A 75 96.00 -66.82 34.63
N SER A 76 94.98 -67.26 33.88
CA SER A 76 94.87 -67.03 32.43
C SER A 76 94.79 -65.53 32.11
N SER A 77 93.94 -64.80 32.83
CA SER A 77 93.79 -63.35 32.69
C SER A 77 95.07 -62.62 33.08
N LEU A 78 95.68 -62.99 34.22
CA LEU A 78 96.93 -62.38 34.67
C LEU A 78 98.08 -62.69 33.72
N SER A 79 98.20 -63.91 33.21
CA SER A 79 99.27 -64.33 32.30
C SER A 79 99.25 -63.51 31.01
N THR A 80 98.07 -63.17 30.50
CA THR A 80 97.94 -62.28 29.33
C THR A 80 98.56 -60.91 29.62
N VAL A 81 98.23 -60.32 30.77
CA VAL A 81 98.82 -59.04 31.20
C VAL A 81 100.33 -59.15 31.43
N CYS A 82 100.76 -60.21 32.10
CA CYS A 82 102.16 -60.49 32.41
C CYS A 82 103.03 -60.60 31.15
N ASN A 83 102.52 -61.23 30.10
CA ASN A 83 103.22 -61.34 28.82
C ASN A 83 103.52 -59.99 28.18
N GLU A 84 102.59 -59.03 28.28
CA GLU A 84 102.75 -57.67 27.76
C GLU A 84 103.71 -56.81 28.61
N ILE A 85 103.84 -57.10 29.91
CA ILE A 85 104.76 -56.38 30.82
C ILE A 85 106.11 -57.09 31.02
N PHE A 86 106.47 -57.96 30.07
CA PHE A 86 107.72 -58.73 30.04
C PHE A 86 107.92 -59.71 31.21
N LEU A 87 106.84 -60.11 31.88
CA LEU A 87 106.82 -61.12 32.92
C LEU A 87 106.45 -62.49 32.33
N LYS A 88 107.39 -63.10 31.63
CA LYS A 88 107.15 -64.30 30.81
C LYS A 88 107.22 -65.63 31.56
N ASP A 89 107.64 -65.62 32.83
CA ASP A 89 107.87 -66.84 33.60
C ASP A 89 106.78 -67.15 34.62
N LEU A 90 105.62 -66.46 34.60
CA LEU A 90 104.51 -66.73 35.51
C LEU A 90 104.00 -68.17 35.34
N CYS A 91 103.85 -68.90 36.45
CA CYS A 91 103.33 -70.27 36.47
C CYS A 91 102.12 -70.37 37.40
N LEU A 92 101.25 -71.37 37.18
CA LEU A 92 100.10 -71.62 38.05
C LEU A 92 100.51 -71.92 39.51
N THR A 93 101.70 -72.49 39.70
CA THR A 93 102.30 -72.73 41.02
C THR A 93 102.67 -71.45 41.76
N ASP A 94 102.85 -70.33 41.06
CA ASP A 94 103.07 -69.03 41.70
C ASP A 94 101.83 -68.51 42.42
N ILE A 95 100.66 -69.10 42.14
CA ILE A 95 99.39 -68.80 42.80
C ILE A 95 99.05 -69.89 43.82
N THR A 96 99.07 -71.16 43.41
CA THR A 96 98.64 -72.30 44.25
C THR A 96 99.67 -72.72 45.31
N SER A 97 100.96 -72.41 45.12
CA SER A 97 102.03 -72.77 46.08
C SER A 97 103.14 -71.73 46.03
N PRO A 98 102.85 -70.47 46.42
CA PRO A 98 103.76 -69.36 46.21
C PRO A 98 105.03 -69.47 47.06
N GLY A 99 106.18 -69.57 46.40
CA GLY A 99 107.47 -69.48 47.07
C GLY A 99 107.77 -68.05 47.54
N PRO A 100 108.14 -67.78 48.80
CA PRO A 100 108.32 -66.42 49.34
C PRO A 100 109.20 -65.49 48.50
N LYS A 101 110.35 -65.97 48.02
CA LYS A 101 111.27 -65.18 47.19
C LYS A 101 110.68 -64.88 45.81
N ARG A 102 109.99 -65.86 45.22
CA ARG A 102 109.43 -65.78 43.87
C ARG A 102 108.18 -64.91 43.84
N ALA A 103 107.25 -65.11 44.77
CA ALA A 103 106.07 -64.27 44.96
C ALA A 103 106.45 -62.79 45.11
N ARG A 104 107.38 -62.46 46.02
CA ARG A 104 107.84 -61.06 46.19
C ARG A 104 108.42 -60.45 44.91
N LYS A 105 109.12 -61.24 44.08
CA LYS A 105 109.63 -60.79 42.77
C LYS A 105 108.48 -60.51 41.80
N GLN A 106 107.51 -61.42 41.71
CA GLN A 106 106.35 -61.27 40.82
C GLN A 106 105.50 -60.06 41.20
N ILE A 107 105.18 -59.93 42.49
CA ILE A 107 104.42 -58.79 43.03
C ILE A 107 105.14 -57.47 42.73
N LYS A 108 106.46 -57.41 42.97
CA LYS A 108 107.24 -56.20 42.66
C LYS A 108 107.09 -55.79 41.20
N ILE A 109 107.16 -56.74 40.26
CA ILE A 109 107.08 -56.44 38.82
C ILE A 109 105.68 -55.91 38.47
N LEU A 110 104.63 -56.57 38.96
CA LEU A 110 103.24 -56.15 38.76
C LEU A 110 103.01 -54.71 39.26
N PHE A 111 103.40 -54.42 40.50
CA PHE A 111 103.14 -53.10 41.10
C PHE A 111 104.07 -51.99 40.60
N ASN A 112 105.26 -52.34 40.12
CA ASN A 112 106.09 -51.40 39.37
C ASN A 112 105.40 -50.98 38.07
N PHE A 113 104.75 -51.91 37.35
CA PHE A 113 103.98 -51.58 36.17
C PHE A 113 102.75 -50.72 36.51
N PHE A 114 102.05 -51.03 37.59
CA PHE A 114 100.97 -50.17 38.09
C PHE A 114 101.45 -48.74 38.36
N ALA A 115 102.60 -48.57 39.03
CA ALA A 115 103.20 -47.25 39.26
C ALA A 115 103.58 -46.55 37.94
N TYR A 116 104.09 -47.28 36.96
CA TYR A 116 104.36 -46.74 35.61
C TYR A 116 103.08 -46.21 34.95
N VAL A 117 101.99 -47.00 34.98
CA VAL A 117 100.71 -46.59 34.40
C VAL A 117 100.14 -45.36 35.10
N ARG A 118 100.19 -45.31 36.43
CA ARG A 118 99.79 -44.13 37.20
C ARG A 118 100.57 -42.88 36.77
N ASN A 119 101.89 -43.00 36.61
CA ASN A 119 102.70 -41.88 36.15
C ASN A 119 102.33 -41.46 34.72
N LYS A 120 102.04 -42.41 33.82
CA LYS A 120 101.53 -42.11 32.47
C LYS A 120 100.14 -41.47 32.46
N MET A 121 99.27 -41.80 33.41
CA MET A 121 97.99 -41.12 33.57
C MET A 121 98.18 -39.66 33.97
N VAL A 122 99.13 -39.36 34.87
CA VAL A 122 99.47 -37.97 35.25
C VAL A 122 100.08 -37.20 34.08
N GLU A 123 100.95 -37.82 33.28
CA GLU A 123 101.47 -37.18 32.05
C GLU A 123 100.35 -36.79 31.07
N ASN A 124 99.26 -37.55 31.05
CA ASN A 124 98.10 -37.31 30.19
C ASN A 124 96.92 -36.59 30.90
N GLU A 125 97.13 -36.05 32.09
CA GLU A 125 96.08 -35.44 32.91
C GLU A 125 95.31 -34.34 32.15
N MET A 126 96.02 -33.51 31.38
CA MET A 126 95.41 -32.46 30.57
C MET A 126 94.45 -33.00 29.50
N ALA A 127 94.78 -34.14 28.89
CA ALA A 127 93.90 -34.76 27.89
C ALA A 127 92.61 -35.31 28.55
N PHE A 128 92.72 -35.87 29.76
CA PHE A 128 91.55 -36.31 30.52
C PHE A 128 90.67 -35.14 30.95
N ILE A 129 91.27 -34.03 31.40
CA ILE A 129 90.54 -32.80 31.72
C ILE A 129 89.83 -32.25 30.48
N GLU A 130 90.46 -32.28 29.32
CA GLU A 130 89.83 -31.86 28.06
C GLU A 130 88.63 -32.74 27.71
N LEU A 131 88.76 -34.06 27.82
CA LEU A 131 87.65 -35.00 27.59
C LEU A 131 86.48 -34.77 28.55
N ASP A 132 86.75 -34.56 29.84
CA ASP A 132 85.72 -34.25 30.84
C ASP A 132 85.01 -32.92 30.54
N ASN A 133 85.76 -31.90 30.11
CA ASN A 133 85.18 -30.62 29.67
C ASN A 133 84.32 -30.76 28.42
N GLN A 134 84.76 -31.56 27.43
CA GLN A 134 83.98 -31.86 26.24
C GLN A 134 82.69 -32.59 26.60
N GLN A 135 82.75 -33.57 27.50
CA GLN A 135 81.57 -34.27 28.00
C GLN A 135 80.57 -33.31 28.65
N LYS A 136 81.01 -32.46 29.59
CA LYS A 136 80.17 -31.46 30.25
C LYS A 136 79.55 -30.45 29.27
N SER A 137 80.31 -30.06 28.26
CA SER A 137 79.83 -29.19 27.18
C SER A 137 78.70 -29.88 26.39
N MET A 138 78.88 -31.15 26.04
CA MET A 138 77.87 -31.94 25.33
C MET A 138 76.59 -32.13 26.18
N GLU A 139 76.72 -32.45 27.46
CA GLU A 139 75.59 -32.54 28.40
C GLU A 139 74.81 -31.21 28.48
N THR A 140 75.53 -30.09 28.54
CA THR A 140 74.92 -28.75 28.53
C THR A 140 74.17 -28.48 27.22
N MET A 141 74.70 -28.92 26.08
CA MET A 141 74.00 -28.79 24.78
C MET A 141 72.74 -29.64 24.72
N ILE A 142 72.77 -30.87 25.26
CA ILE A 142 71.59 -31.75 25.35
C ILE A 142 70.50 -31.07 26.18
N ILE A 143 70.82 -30.55 27.37
CA ILE A 143 69.86 -29.83 28.22
C ILE A 143 69.27 -28.61 27.49
N LYS A 144 70.10 -27.83 26.80
CA LYS A 144 69.63 -26.68 26.01
C LYS A 144 68.69 -27.11 24.88
N LYS A 145 69.02 -28.19 24.16
CA LYS A 145 68.19 -28.75 23.09
C LYS A 145 66.80 -29.12 23.64
N ASP A 146 66.76 -29.83 24.76
CA ASP A 146 65.50 -30.28 25.36
C ASP A 146 64.64 -29.11 25.85
N SER A 147 65.27 -28.08 26.42
CA SER A 147 64.59 -26.83 26.78
C SER A 147 63.97 -26.11 25.56
N ILE A 148 64.68 -26.08 24.42
CA ILE A 148 64.17 -25.48 23.19
C ILE A 148 62.98 -26.29 22.64
N ILE A 149 63.08 -27.62 22.63
CA ILE A 149 61.99 -28.49 22.20
C ILE A 149 60.73 -28.24 23.04
N ALA A 150 60.86 -28.15 24.37
CA ALA A 150 59.74 -27.85 25.25
C ALA A 150 59.11 -26.48 24.95
N LYS A 151 59.92 -25.44 24.70
CA LYS A 151 59.42 -24.10 24.32
C LYS A 151 58.68 -24.12 22.98
N ILE A 152 59.21 -24.81 21.98
CA ILE A 152 58.54 -24.97 20.69
C ILE A 152 57.21 -25.69 20.85
N GLY A 153 57.17 -26.78 21.63
CA GLY A 153 55.94 -27.50 21.95
C GLY A 153 54.87 -26.60 22.59
N ALA A 154 55.25 -25.77 23.56
CA ALA A 154 54.33 -24.82 24.19
C ALA A 154 53.78 -23.78 23.21
N ILE A 155 54.61 -23.27 22.29
CA ILE A 155 54.19 -22.31 21.25
C ILE A 155 53.21 -22.98 20.28
N LEU A 156 53.49 -24.20 19.82
CA LEU A 156 52.61 -24.96 18.93
C LEU A 156 51.25 -25.21 19.58
N ASN A 157 51.23 -25.68 20.83
CA ASN A 157 50.00 -25.91 21.57
C ASN A 157 49.18 -24.61 21.75
N SER A 158 49.83 -23.49 22.09
CA SER A 158 49.16 -22.20 22.17
C SER A 158 48.56 -21.75 20.83
N ARG A 159 49.26 -22.02 19.72
CA ARG A 159 48.78 -21.70 18.37
C ARG A 159 47.58 -22.56 17.97
N GLU A 160 47.60 -23.84 18.30
CA GLU A 160 46.49 -24.77 18.06
C GLU A 160 45.23 -24.34 18.81
N ASN A 161 45.34 -24.07 20.11
CA ASN A 161 44.22 -23.55 20.92
C ASN A 161 43.64 -22.24 20.35
N LYS A 162 44.51 -21.32 19.91
CA LYS A 162 44.05 -20.08 19.26
C LYS A 162 43.33 -20.34 17.94
N MET A 163 43.74 -21.37 17.21
CA MET A 163 43.11 -21.75 15.93
C MET A 163 41.73 -22.36 16.16
N GLU A 164 41.58 -23.18 17.20
CA GLU A 164 40.29 -23.75 17.63
C GLU A 164 39.30 -22.65 18.01
N ILE A 165 39.69 -21.74 18.93
CA ILE A 165 38.86 -20.58 19.31
C ILE A 165 38.46 -19.74 18.10
N LYS A 166 39.39 -19.53 17.15
CA LYS A 166 39.09 -18.81 15.91
C LYS A 166 38.04 -19.53 15.07
N GLN A 167 38.05 -20.85 14.99
CA GLN A 167 37.04 -21.62 14.27
C GLN A 167 35.68 -21.54 14.96
N GLU A 168 35.62 -21.63 16.29
CA GLU A 168 34.39 -21.46 17.07
C GLU A 168 33.76 -20.08 16.82
N LEU A 169 34.56 -19.02 16.92
CA LEU A 169 34.11 -17.66 16.65
C LEU A 169 33.61 -17.49 15.20
N GLN A 170 34.27 -18.12 14.22
CA GLN A 170 33.80 -18.09 12.83
C GLN A 170 32.45 -18.79 12.65
N GLN A 171 32.21 -19.90 13.35
CA GLN A 171 30.92 -20.58 13.33
C GLN A 171 29.83 -19.72 13.99
N GLU A 172 30.13 -19.07 15.11
CA GLU A 172 29.20 -18.17 15.79
C GLU A 172 28.85 -16.95 14.94
N ILE A 173 29.84 -16.32 14.30
CA ILE A 173 29.62 -15.21 13.36
C ILE A 173 28.67 -15.65 12.25
N LYS A 174 28.89 -16.81 11.62
CA LYS A 174 28.00 -17.33 10.57
C LYS A 174 26.57 -17.53 11.08
N LYS A 175 26.41 -18.07 12.29
CA LYS A 175 25.09 -18.28 12.92
C LYS A 175 24.37 -16.95 13.17
N ILE A 176 25.10 -15.93 13.62
CA ILE A 176 24.54 -14.58 13.84
C ILE A 176 24.16 -13.95 12.50
N SER A 177 25.02 -14.03 11.48
CA SER A 177 24.71 -13.52 10.12
C SER A 177 23.43 -14.13 9.56
N LEU A 178 23.26 -15.46 9.66
CA LEU A 178 22.03 -16.13 9.23
C LEU A 178 20.78 -15.61 9.97
N ARG A 179 20.88 -15.39 11.29
CA ARG A 179 19.77 -14.81 12.06
C ARG A 179 19.45 -13.39 11.64
N ILE A 180 20.46 -12.58 11.34
CA ILE A 180 20.28 -11.21 10.84
C ILE A 180 19.54 -11.24 9.49
N ASP A 181 19.96 -12.12 8.58
CA ASP A 181 19.33 -12.25 7.26
C ASP A 181 17.86 -12.70 7.37
N ASP A 182 17.57 -13.68 8.23
CA ASP A 182 16.19 -14.13 8.48
C ASP A 182 15.33 -13.03 9.11
N ASN A 183 15.88 -12.29 10.07
CA ASN A 183 15.18 -11.14 10.66
C ASN A 183 14.94 -10.04 9.63
N SER A 184 15.91 -9.77 8.75
CA SER A 184 15.75 -8.79 7.67
C SER A 184 14.61 -9.17 6.72
N LYS A 185 14.51 -10.46 6.34
CA LYS A 185 13.39 -10.97 5.54
C LYS A 185 12.04 -10.78 6.26
N LYS A 186 11.97 -11.11 7.55
CA LYS A 186 10.76 -10.90 8.36
C LYS A 186 10.38 -9.42 8.46
N CYS A 187 11.34 -8.52 8.63
CA CYS A 187 11.08 -7.09 8.64
C CYS A 187 10.46 -6.62 7.32
N LYS A 188 11.01 -7.04 6.17
CA LYS A 188 10.45 -6.71 4.85
C LYS A 188 9.02 -7.24 4.66
N GLU A 189 8.76 -8.46 5.11
CA GLU A 189 7.41 -9.05 5.08
C GLU A 189 6.42 -8.24 5.94
N LEU A 190 6.83 -7.87 7.16
CA LEU A 190 6.02 -7.02 8.03
C LEU A 190 5.79 -5.63 7.44
N GLU A 191 6.80 -5.01 6.81
CA GLU A 191 6.65 -3.74 6.11
C GLU A 191 5.61 -3.83 4.97
N TYR A 192 5.61 -4.93 4.22
CA TYR A 192 4.62 -5.19 3.17
C TYR A 192 3.21 -5.29 3.76
N GLN A 193 3.04 -6.07 4.84
CA GLN A 193 1.75 -6.22 5.52
C GLN A 193 1.24 -4.88 6.09
N VAL A 194 2.11 -4.11 6.75
CA VAL A 194 1.78 -2.77 7.28
C VAL A 194 1.33 -1.85 6.15
N THR A 195 2.05 -1.85 5.03
CA THR A 195 1.68 -1.05 3.84
C THR A 195 0.31 -1.45 3.32
N GLY A 196 0.01 -2.75 3.23
CA GLY A 196 -1.30 -3.26 2.84
C GLY A 196 -2.42 -2.80 3.78
N VAL A 197 -2.21 -2.85 5.09
CA VAL A 197 -3.17 -2.36 6.10
C VAL A 197 -3.39 -0.85 5.96
N ILE A 198 -2.33 -0.06 5.74
CA ILE A 198 -2.44 1.40 5.54
C ILE A 198 -3.31 1.72 4.32
N ILE A 199 -3.11 1.00 3.20
CA ILE A 199 -3.93 1.18 1.98
C ILE A 199 -5.40 0.86 2.28
N GLN A 200 -5.68 -0.27 2.92
CA GLN A 200 -7.05 -0.65 3.32
C GLN A 200 -7.70 0.39 4.24
N TYR A 201 -6.94 0.91 5.21
CA TYR A 201 -7.40 1.96 6.10
C TYR A 201 -7.75 3.24 5.33
N GLN A 202 -6.90 3.67 4.39
CA GLN A 202 -7.16 4.85 3.55
C GLN A 202 -8.42 4.67 2.69
N ASP A 203 -8.64 3.49 2.11
CA ASP A 203 -9.83 3.20 1.32
C ASP A 203 -11.10 3.18 2.17
N ALA A 204 -11.03 2.55 3.36
CA ALA A 204 -12.13 2.57 4.32
C ALA A 204 -12.45 3.99 4.80
N TYR A 205 -11.41 4.79 5.06
CA TYR A 205 -11.55 6.19 5.47
C TYR A 205 -12.19 7.05 4.37
N LYS A 206 -11.78 6.87 3.11
CA LYS A 206 -12.42 7.54 1.95
C LYS A 206 -13.91 7.18 1.85
N LYS A 207 -14.24 5.88 1.90
CA LYS A 207 -15.64 5.40 1.88
C LYS A 207 -16.46 5.98 3.03
N CYS A 208 -15.91 6.01 4.24
CA CYS A 208 -16.56 6.60 5.40
C CYS A 208 -16.85 8.10 5.18
N ASN A 209 -15.88 8.85 4.63
CA ASN A 209 -16.06 10.26 4.31
C ASN A 209 -17.09 10.51 3.20
N ASP A 210 -17.15 9.64 2.19
CA ASP A 210 -18.17 9.71 1.14
C ASP A 210 -19.56 9.43 1.71
N LEU A 211 -19.71 8.40 2.54
CA LEU A 211 -20.94 8.10 3.26
C LEU A 211 -21.37 9.26 4.18
N LYS A 212 -20.43 9.86 4.91
CA LYS A 212 -20.69 11.05 5.75
C LYS A 212 -21.18 12.22 4.91
N ARG A 213 -20.55 12.49 3.76
CA ARG A 213 -21.01 13.52 2.81
C ARG A 213 -22.41 13.22 2.29
N ASN A 214 -22.71 11.98 1.93
CA ASN A 214 -24.03 11.57 1.47
C ASN A 214 -25.09 11.69 2.58
N ALA A 215 -24.76 11.29 3.80
CA ALA A 215 -25.64 11.45 4.97
C ALA A 215 -25.97 12.93 5.23
N ILE A 216 -24.98 13.83 5.14
CA ILE A 216 -25.21 15.28 5.27
C ILE A 216 -26.12 15.79 4.15
N LYS A 217 -25.89 15.37 2.89
CA LYS A 217 -26.77 15.75 1.76
C LYS A 217 -28.20 15.27 1.98
N LEU A 218 -28.38 14.00 2.33
CA LEU A 218 -29.70 13.43 2.64
C LEU A 218 -30.36 14.13 3.81
N HIS A 219 -29.63 14.47 4.87
CA HIS A 219 -30.14 15.22 6.00
C HIS A 219 -30.63 16.61 5.56
N LYS A 220 -29.88 17.30 4.70
CA LYS A 220 -30.29 18.59 4.12
C LYS A 220 -31.58 18.45 3.29
N VAL A 221 -31.65 17.46 2.41
CA VAL A 221 -32.86 17.16 1.61
C VAL A 221 -34.04 16.81 2.52
N THR A 222 -33.82 16.01 3.58
CA THR A 222 -34.84 15.65 4.55
C THR A 222 -35.36 16.89 5.28
N LYS A 223 -34.47 17.79 5.71
CA LYS A 223 -34.84 19.06 6.35
C LYS A 223 -35.62 19.97 5.41
N GLU A 224 -35.21 20.06 4.13
CA GLU A 224 -35.93 20.79 3.10
C GLU A 224 -37.33 20.20 2.85
N LEU A 225 -37.46 18.87 2.76
CA LEU A 225 -38.75 18.19 2.64
C LEU A 225 -39.63 18.38 3.88
N GLN A 226 -39.08 18.23 5.09
CA GLN A 226 -39.77 18.53 6.35
C GLN A 226 -40.27 19.98 6.40
N SER A 227 -39.52 20.93 5.84
CA SER A 227 -39.96 22.33 5.75
C SER A 227 -41.07 22.56 4.71
N LYS A 228 -41.21 21.67 3.72
CA LYS A 228 -42.24 21.69 2.69
C LYS A 228 -43.49 20.88 3.07
N ILE A 229 -43.38 19.97 4.04
CA ILE A 229 -44.53 19.26 4.60
C ILE A 229 -45.40 20.29 5.34
N VAL A 230 -46.68 20.34 4.95
CA VAL A 230 -47.68 21.26 5.48
C VAL A 230 -47.82 21.04 6.99
N LYS A 231 -47.63 22.10 7.79
CA LYS A 231 -47.66 22.04 9.26
C LYS A 231 -49.04 21.66 9.83
N SER A 232 -50.12 21.83 9.06
CA SER A 232 -51.47 21.37 9.40
C SER A 232 -52.23 20.93 8.15
N PRO A 233 -52.47 19.63 7.96
CA PRO A 233 -53.32 19.11 6.87
C PRO A 233 -54.74 19.70 6.84
N GLU A 234 -55.24 20.18 7.98
CA GLU A 234 -56.57 20.78 8.12
C GLU A 234 -56.68 22.13 7.40
N GLU A 235 -55.64 22.96 7.43
CA GLU A 235 -55.64 24.27 6.74
C GLU A 235 -55.70 24.13 5.22
N TYR A 236 -55.08 23.08 4.67
CA TYR A 236 -55.07 22.85 3.22
C TYR A 236 -56.39 22.25 2.74
N ALA A 237 -57.00 21.37 3.54
CA ALA A 237 -58.35 20.88 3.29
C ALA A 237 -59.35 22.04 3.26
N ALA A 238 -59.29 22.95 4.24
CA ALA A 238 -60.14 24.14 4.31
C ALA A 238 -59.96 25.05 3.07
N ARG A 239 -58.72 25.34 2.68
CA ARG A 239 -58.42 26.18 1.51
C ARG A 239 -58.83 25.54 0.18
N SER A 240 -58.74 24.21 0.07
CA SER A 240 -59.20 23.48 -1.12
C SER A 240 -60.74 23.51 -1.26
N THR A 241 -61.47 23.37 -0.15
CA THR A 241 -62.93 23.54 -0.15
C THR A 241 -63.37 24.97 -0.48
N GLU A 242 -62.62 25.98 -0.02
CA GLU A 242 -62.90 27.38 -0.33
C GLU A 242 -62.68 27.68 -1.82
N LEU A 243 -61.57 27.20 -2.41
CA LEU A 243 -61.29 27.36 -3.84
C LEU A 243 -62.33 26.65 -4.73
N LYS A 244 -62.88 25.51 -4.30
CA LYS A 244 -63.99 24.85 -5.00
C LYS A 244 -65.26 25.71 -5.03
N LYS A 245 -65.61 26.33 -3.90
CA LYS A 245 -66.76 27.26 -3.84
C LYS A 245 -66.55 28.49 -4.73
N VAL A 246 -65.34 29.04 -4.77
CA VAL A 246 -65.00 30.17 -5.65
C VAL A 246 -65.09 29.78 -7.14
N LEU A 247 -64.69 28.56 -7.49
CA LEU A 247 -64.81 28.05 -8.86
C LEU A 247 -66.28 27.91 -9.28
N GLU A 248 -67.14 27.35 -8.43
CA GLU A 248 -68.58 27.22 -8.69
C GLU A 248 -69.25 28.59 -8.90
N LEU A 249 -68.96 29.56 -8.04
CA LEU A 249 -69.46 30.93 -8.20
C LEU A 249 -69.02 31.56 -9.54
N LYS A 250 -67.77 31.34 -9.96
CA LYS A 250 -67.28 31.87 -11.23
C LYS A 250 -67.91 31.20 -12.45
N ILE A 251 -68.30 29.92 -12.35
CA ILE A 251 -69.03 29.22 -13.40
C ILE A 251 -70.46 29.80 -13.51
N GLU A 252 -71.14 30.02 -12.39
CA GLU A 252 -72.47 30.65 -12.37
C GLU A 252 -72.46 32.08 -12.93
N GLU A 253 -71.48 32.92 -12.54
CA GLU A 253 -71.31 34.26 -13.11
C GLU A 253 -71.13 34.23 -14.63
N ARG A 254 -70.35 33.26 -15.13
CA ARG A 254 -70.11 33.08 -16.56
C ARG A 254 -71.39 32.66 -17.30
N GLN A 255 -72.24 31.84 -16.67
CA GLN A 255 -73.52 31.42 -17.20
C GLN A 255 -74.49 32.60 -17.33
N VAL A 256 -74.62 33.41 -16.27
CA VAL A 256 -75.47 34.62 -16.24
C VAL A 256 -75.05 35.62 -17.31
N LEU A 257 -73.75 35.83 -17.49
CA LEU A 257 -73.23 36.72 -18.53
C LEU A 257 -73.57 36.21 -19.94
N ASN A 258 -73.47 34.90 -20.17
CA ASN A 258 -73.78 34.30 -21.47
C ASN A 258 -75.28 34.40 -21.80
N ASP A 259 -76.15 34.23 -20.81
CA ASP A 259 -77.60 34.44 -20.96
C ASP A 259 -77.92 35.90 -21.29
N SER A 260 -77.21 36.86 -20.68
CA SER A 260 -77.36 38.28 -21.02
C SER A 260 -76.90 38.60 -22.44
N ILE A 261 -75.83 37.97 -22.93
CA ILE A 261 -75.33 38.17 -24.30
C ILE A 261 -76.35 37.63 -25.32
N THR A 262 -76.95 36.48 -25.02
CA THR A 262 -77.94 35.84 -25.90
C THR A 262 -79.22 36.69 -26.00
N ARG A 263 -79.67 37.28 -24.88
CA ARG A 263 -80.80 38.22 -24.85
C ARG A 263 -80.54 39.48 -25.69
N LYS A 264 -79.35 40.07 -25.58
CA LYS A 264 -78.97 41.25 -26.37
C LYS A 264 -78.91 40.95 -27.87
N LYS A 265 -78.42 39.77 -28.27
CA LYS A 265 -78.45 39.32 -29.68
C LYS A 265 -79.87 39.25 -30.24
N LEU A 266 -80.83 38.73 -29.46
CA LEU A 266 -82.23 38.67 -29.89
C LEU A 266 -82.84 40.08 -30.06
N GLN A 267 -82.51 41.00 -29.17
CA GLN A 267 -82.97 42.39 -29.23
C GLN A 267 -82.43 43.14 -30.47
N ILE A 268 -81.17 42.91 -30.86
CA ILE A 268 -80.59 43.47 -32.09
C ILE A 268 -81.36 42.99 -33.32
N LYS A 269 -81.67 41.69 -33.39
CA LYS A 269 -82.41 41.09 -34.50
C LYS A 269 -83.82 41.68 -34.67
N ASN A 270 -84.50 41.98 -33.57
CA ASN A 270 -85.82 42.65 -33.59
C ASN A 270 -85.73 44.10 -34.08
N ASN A 271 -84.67 44.83 -33.70
CA ASN A 271 -84.46 46.20 -34.16
C ASN A 271 -84.13 46.28 -35.66
N GLU A 272 -83.36 45.32 -36.19
CA GLU A 272 -83.08 45.20 -37.63
C GLU A 272 -84.39 44.99 -38.42
N TYR A 273 -85.28 44.12 -37.94
CA TYR A 273 -86.60 43.90 -38.56
C TYR A 273 -87.47 45.16 -38.55
N ALA A 274 -87.48 45.92 -37.45
CA ALA A 274 -88.22 47.17 -37.37
C ALA A 274 -87.68 48.24 -38.33
N GLN A 275 -86.36 48.32 -38.53
CA GLN A 275 -85.75 49.24 -39.50
C GLN A 275 -86.09 48.89 -40.96
N GLU A 276 -86.12 47.60 -41.31
CA GLU A 276 -86.53 47.12 -42.65
C GLU A 276 -87.98 47.52 -42.98
N LEU A 277 -88.86 47.47 -41.97
CA LEU A 277 -90.27 47.85 -42.09
C LEU A 277 -90.44 49.36 -42.32
N VAL A 278 -89.69 50.20 -41.58
CA VAL A 278 -89.72 51.66 -41.74
C VAL A 278 -89.21 52.08 -43.12
N LYS A 279 -88.18 51.41 -43.64
CA LYS A 279 -87.63 51.67 -44.99
C LYS A 279 -88.67 51.40 -46.08
N ASN A 280 -89.35 50.25 -46.03
CA ASN A 280 -90.39 49.90 -47.00
C ASN A 280 -91.61 50.84 -47.01
N LEU A 281 -91.99 51.38 -45.85
CA LEU A 281 -93.08 52.36 -45.75
C LEU A 281 -92.69 53.73 -46.34
N ASN A 282 -91.45 54.16 -46.13
CA ASN A 282 -90.93 55.41 -46.69
C ASN A 282 -90.85 55.37 -48.22
N ASP A 283 -90.42 54.24 -48.80
CA ASP A 283 -90.34 54.09 -50.26
C ASP A 283 -91.74 54.15 -50.92
N LYS A 284 -92.78 53.64 -50.24
CA LYS A 284 -94.19 53.77 -50.69
C LYS A 284 -94.72 55.21 -50.64
N ILE A 285 -94.36 55.98 -49.61
CA ILE A 285 -94.78 57.38 -49.48
C ILE A 285 -94.13 58.25 -50.57
N LEU A 286 -92.85 58.01 -50.88
CA LEU A 286 -92.11 58.79 -51.88
C LEU A 286 -92.74 58.67 -53.29
N ILE A 287 -93.17 57.47 -53.68
CA ILE A 287 -93.81 57.22 -54.98
C ILE A 287 -95.15 57.95 -55.08
N ASN A 288 -95.98 57.86 -54.04
CA ASN A 288 -97.32 58.47 -54.02
C ASN A 288 -97.27 60.01 -54.05
N THR A 289 -96.23 60.60 -53.45
CA THR A 289 -96.06 62.06 -53.39
C THR A 289 -95.72 62.65 -54.77
N ASN A 290 -94.95 61.93 -55.58
CA ASN A 290 -94.60 62.37 -56.94
C ASN A 290 -95.79 62.36 -57.91
N GLU A 291 -96.73 61.44 -57.72
CA GLU A 291 -97.93 61.32 -58.56
C GLU A 291 -98.94 62.45 -58.29
N ILE A 292 -99.11 62.83 -57.03
CA ILE A 292 -99.94 63.96 -56.60
C ILE A 292 -99.36 65.30 -57.11
N CYS A 293 -98.03 65.49 -57.06
CA CYS A 293 -97.40 66.71 -57.58
C CYS A 293 -97.60 66.89 -59.10
N LYS A 294 -97.68 65.79 -59.86
CA LYS A 294 -97.90 65.85 -61.31
C LYS A 294 -99.33 66.30 -61.64
N GLN A 295 -100.32 65.77 -60.92
CA GLN A 295 -101.73 66.17 -61.07
C GLN A 295 -101.97 67.63 -60.65
N LEU A 296 -101.31 68.09 -59.57
CA LEU A 296 -101.41 69.46 -59.11
C LEU A 296 -100.91 70.47 -60.15
N LYS A 297 -99.83 70.13 -60.87
CA LYS A 297 -99.24 70.99 -61.91
C LYS A 297 -100.20 71.17 -63.11
N GLU A 298 -100.81 70.09 -63.59
CA GLU A 298 -101.79 70.13 -64.68
C GLU A 298 -103.06 70.91 -64.32
N THR A 299 -103.54 70.80 -63.08
CA THR A 299 -104.70 71.60 -62.63
C THR A 299 -104.39 73.09 -62.50
N SER A 300 -103.17 73.46 -62.13
CA SER A 300 -102.77 74.88 -62.03
C SER A 300 -102.66 75.56 -63.40
N GLU A 301 -102.23 74.84 -64.44
CA GLU A 301 -102.12 75.36 -65.81
C GLU A 301 -103.51 75.58 -66.43
N LYS A 302 -104.46 74.66 -66.17
CA LYS A 302 -105.87 74.83 -66.57
C LYS A 302 -106.54 76.02 -65.88
N LEU A 303 -106.24 76.24 -64.59
CA LEU A 303 -106.76 77.39 -63.83
C LEU A 303 -106.24 78.74 -64.39
N SER A 304 -105.02 78.76 -64.95
CA SER A 304 -104.44 79.96 -65.57
C SER A 304 -105.14 80.35 -66.88
N CYS A 305 -105.58 79.38 -67.69
CA CYS A 305 -106.35 79.64 -68.91
C CYS A 305 -107.73 80.23 -68.59
N VAL A 306 -108.45 79.66 -67.63
CA VAL A 306 -109.78 80.17 -67.21
C VAL A 306 -109.68 81.59 -66.64
N LYS A 307 -108.58 81.89 -65.92
CA LYS A 307 -108.35 83.24 -65.37
C LYS A 307 -108.13 84.29 -66.46
N LYS A 308 -107.47 83.94 -67.57
CA LYS A 308 -107.29 84.84 -68.74
C LYS A 308 -108.59 85.09 -69.51
N GLU A 309 -109.45 84.07 -69.62
CA GLU A 309 -110.79 84.24 -70.22
C GLU A 309 -111.70 85.12 -69.35
N LEU A 310 -111.61 84.98 -68.03
CA LEU A 310 -112.38 85.78 -67.07
C LEU A 310 -111.97 87.26 -67.11
N ASP A 311 -110.67 87.56 -67.29
CA ASP A 311 -110.17 88.93 -67.43
C ASP A 311 -110.57 89.57 -68.77
N LEU A 312 -110.66 88.80 -69.86
CA LEU A 312 -111.19 89.28 -71.15
C LEU A 312 -112.69 89.61 -71.06
N LEU A 313 -113.47 88.75 -70.39
CA LEU A 313 -114.89 89.00 -70.14
C LEU A 313 -115.10 90.26 -69.28
N LYS A 314 -114.21 90.50 -68.30
CA LYS A 314 -114.24 91.67 -67.43
C LYS A 314 -113.93 92.97 -68.19
N VAL A 315 -113.05 92.92 -69.19
CA VAL A 315 -112.75 94.05 -70.07
C VAL A 315 -113.93 94.35 -71.01
N ASP A 316 -114.62 93.33 -71.53
CA ASP A 316 -115.80 93.53 -72.38
C ASP A 316 -116.99 94.08 -71.60
N ILE A 317 -117.24 93.60 -70.37
CA ILE A 317 -118.26 94.17 -69.47
C ILE A 317 -117.98 95.65 -69.17
N SER A 318 -116.70 96.04 -69.07
CA SER A 318 -116.29 97.44 -68.82
C SER A 318 -116.43 98.34 -70.05
N LYS A 319 -116.48 97.78 -71.26
CA LYS A 319 -116.73 98.52 -72.52
C LYS A 319 -118.22 98.73 -72.77
N TRP A 320 -119.05 97.73 -72.46
CA TRP A 320 -120.51 97.82 -72.62
C TRP A 320 -121.19 98.72 -71.59
N THR A 321 -120.53 99.07 -70.48
CA THR A 321 -121.09 99.97 -69.45
C THR A 321 -120.90 101.46 -69.74
N LYS A 322 -120.30 101.87 -70.87
CA LYS A 322 -120.03 103.30 -71.16
C LYS A 322 -120.65 103.87 -72.45
N ILE A 323 -121.38 103.09 -73.25
CA ILE A 323 -122.08 103.60 -74.45
C ILE A 323 -123.42 102.86 -74.56
N GLU A 324 -124.55 103.58 -74.43
CA GLU A 324 -125.96 103.12 -74.29
C GLU A 324 -126.32 102.66 -72.87
N ILE A 325 -127.01 103.46 -72.04
CA ILE A 325 -128.33 104.11 -72.21
C ILE A 325 -128.28 105.48 -71.47
N ASN A 326 -128.14 106.66 -72.12
CA ASN A 326 -129.15 107.51 -72.76
C ASN A 326 -130.54 107.59 -72.08
N ASN A 327 -130.86 108.78 -71.53
CA ASN A 327 -132.11 109.57 -71.61
C ASN A 327 -133.47 108.84 -71.82
N SER A 328 -134.61 109.16 -71.20
CA SER A 328 -135.06 110.23 -70.28
C SER A 328 -136.61 110.15 -70.16
N ALA A 329 -137.21 110.65 -69.07
CA ALA A 329 -138.53 111.32 -69.05
C ALA A 329 -138.60 112.17 -67.76
N ALA A 330 -139.21 113.36 -67.66
CA ALA A 330 -140.19 114.02 -68.54
C ALA A 330 -139.52 114.73 -69.73
N VAL A 331 -140.02 114.59 -70.96
CA VAL A 331 -141.25 115.22 -71.44
C VAL A 331 -141.82 114.44 -72.64
N LEU A 332 -143.16 114.36 -72.68
CA LEU A 332 -144.08 114.21 -73.81
C LEU A 332 -143.90 113.11 -74.86
N ASN A 333 -145.06 112.52 -75.13
CA ASN A 333 -145.58 112.11 -76.43
C ASN A 333 -145.28 110.71 -76.94
N THR A 334 -146.43 110.03 -77.10
CA THR A 334 -146.81 109.18 -78.22
C THR A 334 -146.18 107.80 -78.29
N LYS A 335 -147.06 106.82 -78.02
CA LYS A 335 -147.36 105.72 -78.94
C LYS A 335 -146.15 104.86 -79.26
N ASP A 336 -146.01 103.73 -78.62
CA ASP A 336 -146.70 102.48 -78.91
C ASP A 336 -145.74 101.43 -78.31
N VAL A 337 -146.05 100.19 -78.02
CA VAL A 337 -146.93 99.24 -78.69
C VAL A 337 -147.17 98.23 -77.57
N LYS A 338 -148.29 98.32 -76.85
CA LYS A 338 -149.36 97.32 -76.95
C LYS A 338 -148.86 96.00 -77.53
N ILE A 339 -148.46 95.04 -76.70
CA ILE A 339 -148.52 93.58 -76.94
C ILE A 339 -147.76 92.80 -75.85
N CYS A 340 -146.91 93.42 -75.02
CA CYS A 340 -146.41 92.72 -73.83
C CYS A 340 -147.55 92.40 -72.83
N ASP A 341 -148.59 93.24 -72.80
CA ASP A 341 -149.83 93.02 -72.05
C ASP A 341 -150.81 92.02 -72.71
N GLN A 342 -150.46 91.36 -73.83
CA GLN A 342 -151.35 90.42 -74.56
C GLN A 342 -151.01 88.93 -74.35
N LEU A 343 -149.82 88.53 -73.89
CA LEU A 343 -149.52 87.09 -73.65
C LEU A 343 -149.02 86.74 -72.23
N LEU A 344 -149.04 87.75 -71.36
CA LEU A 344 -149.59 87.61 -70.01
C LEU A 344 -150.99 86.92 -69.97
N PHE A 345 -151.63 86.69 -71.13
CA PHE A 345 -152.83 85.86 -71.34
C PHE A 345 -152.58 84.33 -71.51
N GLU A 346 -151.42 83.85 -71.95
CA GLU A 346 -151.24 82.39 -72.20
C GLU A 346 -150.41 81.66 -71.14
N LEU A 347 -149.46 82.33 -70.49
CA LEU A 347 -148.74 81.70 -69.36
C LEU A 347 -149.67 81.50 -68.14
N ASN A 348 -150.65 82.39 -67.97
CA ASN A 348 -151.75 82.29 -67.01
C ASN A 348 -152.80 81.20 -67.35
N THR A 349 -152.68 80.49 -68.50
CA THR A 349 -153.70 79.50 -68.90
C THR A 349 -153.15 78.08 -69.12
N HIS A 350 -151.85 77.87 -69.40
CA HIS A 350 -151.28 76.50 -69.45
C HIS A 350 -150.61 76.02 -68.14
N CYS A 351 -150.18 76.88 -67.21
CA CYS A 351 -149.66 76.40 -65.91
C CYS A 351 -150.78 75.98 -64.92
N ILE A 352 -152.01 76.48 -65.11
CA ILE A 352 -153.25 75.87 -64.56
C ILE A 352 -153.39 74.39 -64.99
N SER A 353 -152.68 73.94 -66.04
CA SER A 353 -152.73 72.54 -66.49
C SER A 353 -151.77 71.62 -65.72
N ILE A 354 -150.58 72.07 -65.30
CA ILE A 354 -149.63 71.21 -64.56
C ILE A 354 -149.91 71.25 -63.04
N GLU A 355 -150.51 72.33 -62.53
CA GLU A 355 -151.16 72.35 -61.19
C GLU A 355 -152.34 71.35 -61.05
N ARG A 356 -152.88 70.82 -62.17
CA ARG A 356 -153.92 69.79 -62.15
C ARG A 356 -153.40 68.35 -62.12
N GLU A 357 -152.18 68.04 -62.55
CA GLU A 357 -151.77 66.62 -62.71
C GLU A 357 -150.75 66.13 -61.66
N PHE A 358 -149.90 67.00 -61.11
CA PHE A 358 -148.98 66.60 -60.02
C PHE A 358 -149.67 66.37 -58.66
N TYR A 359 -150.89 66.85 -58.45
CA TYR A 359 -151.65 66.58 -57.20
C TYR A 359 -152.82 65.61 -57.39
N LEU A 360 -153.11 65.20 -58.63
CA LEU A 360 -153.83 63.95 -58.91
C LEU A 360 -153.01 62.71 -58.48
N GLN A 361 -151.72 62.80 -58.16
CA GLN A 361 -150.94 61.69 -57.60
C GLN A 361 -150.34 61.95 -56.21
N LYS A 362 -150.86 62.97 -55.53
CA LYS A 362 -151.12 62.86 -54.09
C LYS A 362 -152.20 61.81 -53.76
N ASN A 363 -152.96 61.31 -54.75
CA ASN A 363 -154.09 60.41 -54.51
C ASN A 363 -153.79 58.94 -54.14
N LEU A 364 -152.57 58.48 -53.82
CA LEU A 364 -152.39 57.02 -53.65
C LEU A 364 -151.55 56.52 -52.47
N LEU A 365 -151.11 57.35 -51.52
CA LEU A 365 -150.45 56.93 -50.26
C LEU A 365 -150.52 58.08 -49.22
N GLU A 366 -151.58 58.37 -48.48
CA GLU A 366 -152.87 57.75 -48.15
C GLU A 366 -153.89 57.84 -49.30
N GLU A 367 -154.74 56.86 -49.63
CA GLU A 367 -155.36 55.80 -48.81
C GLU A 367 -155.62 56.14 -47.34
#